data_AF-A0A7K1AP97-F1
#
_entry.id   AF-A0A7K1AP97-F1
#
_cell.length_a   1.000
_cell.length_b   1.000
_cell.length_c   1.000
_cell.angle_alpha   90.00
_cell.angle_beta   90.00
_cell.angle_gamma   90.00
#
_symmetry.space_group_name_H-M   'P 1'
#
loop_
_entity.id
_entity.type
_entity.pdbx_description
1 polymer ?
#
loop_
_entity_poly.entity_id
_entity_poly.type
_entity_poly.pdbx_seq_one_letter_code
_entity_poly.pdbx_strand_id
1 'polypeptide(L)'
;MQTTWAYISNYFVYSAMVVFTISFISHAFETAFAVRSPEVSDSTQGNLLTKTLDYKRTEKAARIATAMMILGFVLLFAGVIARGISAKHVPWGNMYEFSITGALAFTGAYLAALRKYDLRWLGLFVSISVLLTLGTAITLLYRNSAPLVPALKSTWLVIHVVAAIISGGVFLLANVVAAAYLY
;
A
#
# COMPACT_ATOMS: atom_id res chain seq x y z
N MET A 1 16.18 -26.52 1.98
CA MET A 1 14.76 -26.12 2.11
C MET A 1 14.55 -24.65 2.48
N GLN A 2 15.29 -24.06 3.43
CA GLN A 2 15.05 -22.65 3.82
C GLN A 2 15.36 -21.63 2.71
N THR A 3 16.37 -21.89 1.88
CA THR A 3 16.71 -21.04 0.73
C THR A 3 15.59 -20.98 -0.32
N THR A 4 14.88 -22.09 -0.55
CA THR A 4 13.78 -22.18 -1.53
C THR A 4 12.62 -21.25 -1.19
N TRP A 5 12.25 -21.17 0.09
CA TRP A 5 11.19 -20.26 0.57
C TRP A 5 11.57 -18.78 0.47
N ALA A 6 12.86 -18.45 0.65
CA ALA A 6 13.36 -17.09 0.45
C ALA A 6 13.25 -16.64 -1.03
N TYR A 7 13.58 -17.53 -1.98
CA TYR A 7 13.41 -17.23 -3.41
C TYR A 7 11.93 -17.08 -3.79
N ILE A 8 11.06 -17.97 -3.29
CA ILE A 8 9.61 -17.90 -3.50
C ILE A 8 9.05 -16.57 -2.96
N SER A 9 9.46 -16.16 -1.76
CA SER A 9 9.10 -14.87 -1.18
C SER A 9 9.50 -13.70 -2.08
N ASN A 10 10.75 -13.69 -2.57
CA ASN A 10 11.23 -12.64 -3.46
C ASN A 10 10.43 -12.59 -4.77
N TYR A 11 10.14 -13.74 -5.39
CA TYR A 11 9.32 -13.78 -6.60
C TYR A 11 7.90 -13.26 -6.36
N PHE A 12 7.29 -13.55 -5.22
CA PHE A 12 6.00 -12.97 -4.85
C PHE A 12 6.07 -11.46 -4.66
N VAL A 13 7.13 -10.94 -4.02
CA VAL A 13 7.31 -9.49 -3.82
C VAL A 13 7.53 -8.77 -5.16
N TYR A 14 8.34 -9.32 -6.07
CA TYR A 14 8.52 -8.77 -7.42
C TYR A 14 7.23 -8.82 -8.24
N SER A 15 6.50 -9.93 -8.17
CA SER A 15 5.20 -10.07 -8.85
C SER A 15 4.19 -9.07 -8.31
N ALA A 16 4.13 -8.90 -6.98
CA ALA A 16 3.28 -7.89 -6.34
C ALA A 16 3.64 -6.49 -6.82
N MET A 17 4.93 -6.16 -6.93
CA MET A 17 5.37 -4.85 -7.44
C MET A 17 4.87 -4.59 -8.86
N VAL A 18 4.97 -5.56 -9.77
CA VAL A 18 4.43 -5.44 -11.14
C VAL A 18 2.92 -5.21 -11.12
N VAL A 19 2.20 -5.96 -10.31
CA VAL A 19 0.74 -5.84 -10.20
C VAL A 19 0.32 -4.50 -9.60
N PHE A 20 1.03 -4.01 -8.58
CA PHE A 20 0.80 -2.67 -8.03
C PHE A 20 1.07 -1.57 -9.06
N THR A 21 2.05 -1.74 -9.95
CA THR A 21 2.28 -0.81 -11.07
C THR A 21 1.11 -0.79 -12.02
N ILE A 22 0.52 -1.94 -12.37
CA ILE A 22 -0.68 -2.00 -13.21
C ILE A 22 -1.86 -1.33 -12.51
N SER A 23 -2.03 -1.57 -11.20
CA SER A 23 -3.05 -0.91 -10.39
C SER A 23 -2.86 0.60 -10.37
N PHE A 24 -1.63 1.09 -10.18
CA PHE A 24 -1.29 2.51 -10.20
C PHE A 24 -1.62 3.16 -11.55
N ILE A 25 -1.19 2.57 -12.66
CA ILE A 25 -1.48 3.09 -14.00
C ILE A 25 -2.98 3.14 -14.25
N SER A 26 -3.71 2.11 -13.82
CA SER A 26 -5.17 2.05 -13.98
C SER A 26 -5.89 3.11 -13.14
N HIS A 27 -5.45 3.34 -11.89
CA HIS A 27 -5.97 4.43 -11.05
C HIS A 27 -5.57 5.81 -11.60
N ALA A 28 -4.38 5.96 -12.16
CA ALA A 28 -3.94 7.21 -12.76
C ALA A 28 -4.79 7.55 -13.99
N PHE A 29 -5.07 6.56 -14.83
CA PHE A 29 -5.98 6.69 -15.97
C PHE A 29 -7.40 7.05 -15.50
N GLU A 30 -7.96 6.33 -14.52
CA GLU A 30 -9.27 6.65 -13.95
C GLU A 30 -9.33 8.10 -13.47
N THR A 31 -8.32 8.55 -12.72
CA THR A 31 -8.32 9.88 -12.11
C THR A 31 -8.11 10.98 -13.15
N ALA A 32 -7.22 10.77 -14.13
CA ALA A 32 -6.96 11.74 -15.20
C ALA A 32 -8.17 11.94 -16.12
N PHE A 33 -8.89 10.87 -16.44
CA PHE A 33 -10.06 10.92 -17.33
C PHE A 33 -11.39 11.13 -16.60
N ALA A 34 -11.39 11.14 -15.26
CA ALA A 34 -12.55 11.51 -14.47
C ALA A 34 -12.72 13.04 -14.31
N VAL A 35 -11.72 13.86 -14.64
CA VAL A 35 -11.81 15.33 -14.47
C VAL A 35 -12.89 15.92 -15.40
N ARG A 36 -13.90 16.57 -14.79
CA ARG A 36 -14.96 17.27 -15.53
C ARG A 36 -14.46 18.60 -16.09
N SER A 37 -14.94 18.96 -17.28
CA SER A 37 -14.73 20.29 -17.87
C SER A 37 -15.41 21.37 -17.01
N PRO A 38 -14.78 22.55 -16.81
CA PRO A 38 -15.27 23.58 -15.89
C PRO A 38 -16.72 24.02 -16.15
N GLU A 39 -17.14 24.09 -17.41
CA GLU A 39 -18.51 24.45 -17.82
C GLU A 39 -19.59 23.47 -17.31
N VAL A 40 -19.27 22.18 -17.22
CA VAL A 40 -20.18 21.13 -16.70
C VAL A 40 -20.09 21.05 -15.18
N SER A 41 -18.96 21.46 -14.60
CA SER A 41 -18.80 21.50 -13.14
C SER A 41 -19.72 22.56 -12.52
N ASP A 42 -19.83 23.76 -13.10
CA ASP A 42 -20.63 24.86 -12.54
C ASP A 42 -22.14 24.64 -12.56
N SER A 43 -22.63 23.77 -13.44
CA SER A 43 -24.03 23.37 -13.50
C SER A 43 -24.38 22.19 -12.56
N THR A 44 -23.40 21.57 -11.90
CA THR A 44 -23.61 20.39 -11.05
C THR A 44 -23.69 20.76 -9.57
N GLN A 45 -24.79 20.38 -8.90
CA GLN A 45 -24.92 20.54 -7.45
C GLN A 45 -24.37 19.33 -6.68
N GLY A 46 -23.55 19.59 -5.65
CA GLY A 46 -22.94 18.56 -4.80
C GLY A 46 -21.64 19.03 -4.14
N ASN A 47 -20.93 18.11 -3.45
CA ASN A 47 -19.64 18.39 -2.82
C ASN A 47 -18.55 18.66 -3.88
N LEU A 48 -17.47 19.34 -3.49
CA LEU A 48 -16.36 19.69 -4.39
C LEU A 48 -15.81 18.50 -5.21
N LEU A 49 -15.76 17.30 -4.62
CA LEU A 49 -15.32 16.08 -5.30
C LEU A 49 -16.29 15.62 -6.40
N THR A 50 -17.61 15.70 -6.19
CA THR A 50 -18.60 15.33 -7.20
C THR A 50 -18.79 16.40 -8.27
N LYS A 51 -18.53 17.67 -7.93
CA LYS A 51 -18.51 18.78 -8.89
C LYS A 51 -17.33 18.64 -9.88
N THR A 52 -16.20 18.11 -9.41
CA THR A 52 -14.93 18.04 -10.17
C THR A 52 -14.68 16.71 -10.86
N LEU A 53 -15.10 15.56 -10.30
CA LEU A 53 -14.74 14.23 -10.80
C LEU A 53 -15.98 13.37 -11.16
N ASP A 54 -16.05 12.89 -12.40
CA ASP A 54 -17.06 11.96 -12.91
C ASP A 54 -16.52 10.53 -13.05
N TYR A 55 -16.66 9.76 -11.98
CA TYR A 55 -16.24 8.35 -11.95
C TYR A 55 -17.17 7.40 -12.72
N LYS A 56 -18.31 7.88 -13.23
CA LYS A 56 -19.30 7.03 -13.93
C LYS A 56 -18.80 6.62 -15.32
N ARG A 57 -18.01 7.49 -15.97
CA ARG A 57 -17.38 7.19 -17.28
C ARG A 57 -16.20 6.22 -17.16
N THR A 58 -15.49 6.24 -16.03
CA THR A 58 -14.25 5.47 -15.82
C THR A 58 -14.45 4.22 -14.95
N GLU A 59 -15.71 3.83 -14.69
CA GLU A 59 -16.05 2.76 -13.75
C GLU A 59 -15.41 1.40 -14.09
N LYS A 60 -15.25 1.07 -15.38
CA LYS A 60 -14.55 -0.15 -15.80
C LYS A 60 -13.07 -0.13 -15.41
N ALA A 61 -12.39 0.99 -15.64
CA ALA A 61 -10.99 1.17 -15.27
C ALA A 61 -10.81 1.11 -13.75
N ALA A 62 -11.73 1.72 -13.00
CA ALA A 62 -11.74 1.69 -11.54
C ALA A 62 -11.88 0.27 -10.96
N ARG A 63 -12.74 -0.57 -11.55
CA ARG A 63 -12.90 -1.97 -11.16
C ARG A 63 -11.64 -2.79 -11.43
N ILE A 64 -11.00 -2.56 -12.58
CA ILE A 64 -9.73 -3.21 -12.94
C ILE A 64 -8.63 -2.76 -11.96
N ALA A 65 -8.52 -1.46 -11.68
CA ALA A 65 -7.52 -0.91 -10.75
C ALA A 65 -7.66 -1.52 -9.34
N THR A 66 -8.89 -1.61 -8.84
CA THR A 66 -9.22 -2.22 -7.55
C THR A 66 -8.93 -3.72 -7.55
N ALA A 67 -9.28 -4.44 -8.61
CA ALA A 67 -8.99 -5.87 -8.73
C ALA A 67 -7.48 -6.15 -8.73
N MET A 68 -6.70 -5.34 -9.45
CA MET A 68 -5.24 -5.42 -9.45
C MET A 68 -4.67 -5.05 -8.07
N MET A 69 -5.22 -4.06 -7.37
CA MET A 69 -4.82 -3.73 -6.00
C MET A 69 -5.01 -4.92 -5.04
N ILE A 70 -6.16 -5.60 -5.12
CA ILE A 70 -6.45 -6.80 -4.32
C ILE A 70 -5.48 -7.93 -4.68
N LEU A 71 -5.21 -8.14 -5.97
CA LEU A 71 -4.28 -9.18 -6.42
C LEU A 71 -2.85 -8.90 -5.94
N GLY A 72 -2.41 -7.65 -6.03
CA GLY A 72 -1.11 -7.19 -5.51
C GLY A 72 -0.99 -7.39 -3.99
N PHE A 73 -2.07 -7.09 -3.25
CA PHE A 73 -2.16 -7.36 -1.82
C PHE A 73 -2.00 -8.85 -1.49
N VAL A 74 -2.71 -9.73 -2.20
CA VAL A 74 -2.63 -11.19 -1.97
C VAL A 74 -1.24 -11.73 -2.30
N LEU A 75 -0.62 -11.28 -3.39
CA LEU A 75 0.75 -11.67 -3.73
C LEU A 75 1.75 -11.19 -2.67
N LEU A 76 1.62 -9.94 -2.22
CA LEU A 76 2.49 -9.39 -1.18
C LEU A 76 2.30 -10.13 0.15
N PHE A 77 1.06 -10.48 0.50
CA PHE A 77 0.73 -11.28 1.68
C PHE A 77 1.40 -12.66 1.64
N ALA A 78 1.28 -13.36 0.51
CA ALA A 78 1.96 -14.63 0.29
C ALA A 78 3.48 -14.49 0.38
N GLY A 79 4.05 -13.40 -0.16
CA GLY A 79 5.47 -13.08 -0.07
C GLY A 79 5.94 -12.87 1.38
N VAL A 80 5.16 -12.15 2.19
CA VAL A 80 5.43 -11.91 3.62
C VAL A 80 5.35 -13.21 4.43
N ILE A 81 4.34 -14.06 4.17
CA ILE A 81 4.21 -15.36 4.86
C ILE A 81 5.37 -16.28 4.50
N ALA A 82 5.70 -16.40 3.21
CA ALA A 82 6.84 -17.21 2.76
C ALA A 82 8.15 -16.73 3.40
N ARG A 83 8.29 -15.41 3.61
CA ARG A 83 9.42 -14.81 4.32
C ARG A 83 9.47 -15.25 5.79
N GLY A 84 8.34 -15.19 6.50
CA GLY A 84 8.24 -15.63 7.90
C GLY A 84 8.54 -17.12 8.07
N ILE A 85 8.06 -17.97 7.15
CA ILE A 85 8.35 -19.40 7.13
C ILE A 85 9.83 -19.66 6.89
N SER A 86 10.45 -18.94 5.95
CA SER A 86 11.89 -19.02 5.67
C SER A 86 12.73 -18.64 6.89
N ALA A 87 12.33 -17.58 7.60
CA ALA A 87 13.11 -17.03 8.70
C ALA A 87 12.85 -17.73 10.05
N LYS A 88 11.75 -18.49 10.17
CA LYS A 88 11.27 -19.14 11.42
C LYS A 88 11.02 -18.17 12.58
N HIS A 89 10.86 -16.89 12.29
CA HIS A 89 10.50 -15.85 13.25
C HIS A 89 9.57 -14.83 12.57
N VAL A 90 8.94 -13.97 13.36
CA VAL A 90 8.10 -12.89 12.82
C VAL A 90 8.96 -12.02 11.89
N PRO A 91 8.50 -11.73 10.65
CA PRO A 91 9.29 -11.04 9.63
C PRO A 91 9.37 -9.53 9.90
N TRP A 92 9.92 -9.15 11.05
CA TRP A 92 10.21 -7.76 11.44
C TRP A 92 11.67 -7.59 11.87
N GLY A 93 12.52 -8.59 11.61
CA GLY A 93 13.91 -8.58 12.07
C GLY A 93 14.79 -7.59 11.31
N ASN A 94 14.31 -7.05 10.19
CA ASN A 94 15.05 -6.16 9.32
C ASN A 94 14.16 -5.12 8.63
N MET A 95 14.74 -3.99 8.23
CA MET A 95 14.02 -2.88 7.57
C MET A 95 13.34 -3.27 6.26
N TYR A 96 13.91 -4.24 5.52
CA TYR A 96 13.22 -4.81 4.35
C TYR A 96 11.88 -5.43 4.74
N GLU A 97 11.89 -6.27 5.78
CA GLU A 97 10.72 -7.01 6.22
C GLU A 97 9.67 -6.08 6.86
N PHE A 98 10.13 -5.06 7.57
CA PHE A 98 9.28 -3.96 8.04
C PHE A 98 8.63 -3.20 6.88
N SER A 99 9.37 -2.90 5.81
CA SER A 99 8.84 -2.13 4.67
C SER A 99 7.79 -2.92 3.89
N ILE A 100 8.02 -4.21 3.61
CA ILE A 100 7.03 -5.05 2.90
C ILE A 100 5.78 -5.31 3.75
N THR A 101 5.93 -5.47 5.07
CA THR A 101 4.79 -5.66 5.99
C THR A 101 4.02 -4.35 6.21
N GLY A 102 4.72 -3.20 6.25
CA GLY A 102 4.11 -1.88 6.26
C GLY A 102 3.32 -1.58 4.99
N ALA A 103 3.89 -1.88 3.81
CA ALA A 103 3.19 -1.75 2.53
C ALA A 103 1.94 -2.65 2.46
N LEU A 104 2.04 -3.88 2.97
CA LEU A 104 0.91 -4.81 3.10
C LEU A 104 -0.17 -4.25 4.03
N ALA A 105 0.20 -3.77 5.22
CA ALA A 105 -0.74 -3.21 6.19
C ALA A 105 -1.43 -1.95 5.66
N PHE A 106 -0.68 -1.07 5.00
CA PHE A 106 -1.20 0.16 4.39
C PHE A 106 -2.20 -0.16 3.27
N THR A 107 -1.86 -1.10 2.37
CA THR A 107 -2.78 -1.56 1.33
C THR A 107 -4.02 -2.24 1.92
N GLY A 108 -3.85 -3.05 2.96
CA GLY A 108 -4.95 -3.72 3.66
C GLY A 108 -5.90 -2.73 4.34
N ALA A 109 -5.37 -1.69 4.97
CA ALA A 109 -6.16 -0.61 5.57
C ALA A 109 -6.94 0.15 4.50
N TYR A 110 -6.33 0.45 3.34
CA TYR A 110 -7.04 1.04 2.21
C TYR A 110 -8.17 0.16 1.69
N LEU A 111 -7.93 -1.13 1.46
CA LEU A 111 -8.97 -2.07 1.00
C LEU A 111 -10.11 -2.22 2.02
N ALA A 112 -9.80 -2.17 3.32
CA ALA A 112 -10.81 -2.16 4.38
C ALA A 112 -11.63 -0.86 4.39
N ALA A 113 -10.98 0.29 4.25
CA ALA A 113 -11.65 1.58 4.14
C ALA A 113 -12.55 1.64 2.90
N LEU A 114 -12.11 1.08 1.76
CA LEU A 114 -12.88 1.02 0.51
C LEU A 114 -14.19 0.22 0.65
N ARG A 115 -14.28 -0.72 1.61
CA ARG A 115 -15.55 -1.43 1.87
C ARG A 115 -16.61 -0.56 2.56
N LYS A 116 -16.19 0.48 3.29
CA LYS A 116 -17.08 1.32 4.09
C LYS A 116 -17.28 2.71 3.49
N TYR A 117 -16.30 3.22 2.75
CA TYR A 117 -16.29 4.54 2.16
C TYR A 117 -15.82 4.46 0.70
N ASP A 118 -16.52 5.11 -0.23
CA ASP A 118 -16.17 5.18 -1.66
C ASP A 118 -14.95 6.10 -1.92
N LEU A 119 -13.79 5.73 -1.37
CA LEU A 119 -12.53 6.48 -1.46
C LEU A 119 -11.70 6.04 -2.68
N ARG A 120 -12.33 6.00 -3.86
CA ARG A 120 -11.68 5.49 -5.09
C ARG A 120 -10.50 6.37 -5.53
N TRP A 121 -10.64 7.68 -5.39
CA TRP A 121 -9.58 8.66 -5.67
C TRP A 121 -8.30 8.43 -4.84
N LEU A 122 -8.45 7.87 -3.63
CA LEU A 122 -7.33 7.58 -2.74
C LEU A 122 -6.49 6.39 -3.23
N GLY A 123 -7.04 5.54 -4.10
CA GLY A 123 -6.33 4.38 -4.66
C GLY A 123 -5.09 4.74 -5.47
N LEU A 124 -5.09 5.92 -6.12
CA LEU A 124 -3.91 6.46 -6.80
C LEU A 124 -2.77 6.76 -5.82
N PHE A 125 -3.08 7.49 -4.74
CA PHE A 125 -2.11 7.84 -3.71
C PHE A 125 -1.60 6.61 -2.95
N VAL A 126 -2.49 5.66 -2.68
CA VAL A 126 -2.10 4.42 -2.00
C VAL A 126 -1.17 3.58 -2.88
N SER A 127 -1.51 3.38 -4.15
CA SER A 127 -0.69 2.59 -5.06
C SER A 127 0.72 3.18 -5.27
N ILE A 128 0.85 4.51 -5.44
CA ILE A 128 2.18 5.14 -5.56
C ILE A 128 2.99 5.04 -4.26
N SER A 129 2.39 5.24 -3.09
CA SER A 129 3.07 5.09 -1.80
C SER A 129 3.57 3.66 -1.58
N VAL A 130 2.76 2.66 -1.96
CA VAL A 130 3.11 1.24 -1.89
C VAL A 130 4.26 0.92 -2.84
N LEU A 131 4.22 1.43 -4.07
CA LEU A 131 5.30 1.26 -5.05
C LEU A 131 6.61 1.91 -4.61
N LEU A 132 6.56 3.12 -4.06
CA LEU A 132 7.76 3.78 -3.52
C LEU A 132 8.34 3.00 -2.34
N THR A 133 7.48 2.48 -1.47
CA THR A 133 7.91 1.65 -0.33
C THR A 133 8.55 0.34 -0.81
N LEU A 134 7.91 -0.36 -1.75
CA LEU A 134 8.42 -1.60 -2.35
C LEU A 134 9.72 -1.37 -3.12
N GLY A 135 9.78 -0.30 -3.92
CA GLY A 135 10.96 0.10 -4.68
C GLY A 135 12.14 0.41 -3.77
N THR A 136 11.92 1.19 -2.70
CA THR A 136 12.93 1.48 -1.67
C THR A 136 13.36 0.19 -0.95
N ALA A 137 12.40 -0.67 -0.61
CA ALA A 137 12.68 -1.94 0.05
C ALA A 137 13.61 -2.82 -0.79
N ILE A 138 13.33 -2.95 -2.09
CA ILE A 138 14.09 -3.80 -3.02
C ILE A 138 15.46 -3.20 -3.35
N THR A 139 15.55 -1.88 -3.56
CA THR A 139 16.78 -1.23 -4.07
C THR A 139 17.78 -0.90 -2.98
N LEU A 140 17.33 -0.42 -1.82
CA LEU A 140 18.21 0.11 -0.77
C LEU A 140 18.27 -0.78 0.46
N LEU A 141 17.19 -1.50 0.77
CA LEU A 141 17.04 -2.19 2.07
C LEU A 141 17.12 -3.71 1.93
N TYR A 142 17.26 -4.24 0.71
CA TYR A 142 17.24 -5.67 0.46
C TYR A 142 18.38 -6.37 1.21
N ARG A 143 18.00 -7.35 2.01
CA ARG A 143 18.92 -8.22 2.75
C ARG A 143 18.47 -9.65 2.59
N ASN A 144 19.44 -10.53 2.42
CA ASN A 144 19.18 -11.97 2.39
C ASN A 144 18.57 -12.42 3.71
N SER A 145 17.69 -13.43 3.63
CA SER A 145 17.07 -14.04 4.81
C SER A 145 18.19 -14.70 5.62
N ALA A 146 18.54 -14.10 6.75
CA ALA A 146 19.64 -14.49 7.62
C ALA A 146 19.11 -14.63 9.06
N PRO A 147 19.75 -15.44 9.92
CA PRO A 147 19.33 -15.57 11.31
C PRO A 147 19.35 -14.23 12.04
N LEU A 148 18.37 -13.99 12.92
CA LEU A 148 18.33 -12.82 13.80
C LEU A 148 19.66 -12.67 14.55
N VAL A 149 20.20 -11.45 14.52
CA VAL A 149 21.29 -11.05 15.42
C VAL A 149 20.83 -11.27 16.86
N PRO A 150 21.64 -11.82 17.78
CA PRO A 150 21.18 -12.24 19.12
C PRO A 150 20.45 -11.15 19.92
N ALA A 151 20.77 -9.87 19.68
CA ALA A 151 20.14 -8.72 20.32
C ALA A 151 18.67 -8.47 19.90
N LEU A 152 18.19 -9.00 18.76
CA LEU A 152 16.82 -8.81 18.26
C LEU A 152 15.85 -9.92 18.68
N LYS A 153 16.29 -10.93 19.44
CA LYS A 153 15.42 -11.99 19.99
C LYS A 153 14.65 -11.50 21.22
N SER A 154 13.86 -10.45 21.06
CA SER A 154 13.04 -9.88 22.14
C SER A 154 11.63 -9.57 21.67
N THR A 155 10.65 -9.90 22.51
CA THR A 155 9.25 -9.46 22.36
C THR A 155 9.13 -7.94 22.32
N TRP A 156 10.13 -7.21 22.81
CA TRP A 156 10.18 -5.76 22.74
C TRP A 156 10.21 -5.20 21.31
N LEU A 157 10.82 -5.92 20.36
CA LEU A 157 10.84 -5.51 18.96
C LEU A 157 9.42 -5.49 18.37
N VAL A 158 8.58 -6.46 18.73
CA VAL A 158 7.17 -6.51 18.33
C VAL A 158 6.41 -5.31 18.86
N ILE A 159 6.55 -5.01 20.16
CA ILE A 159 5.84 -3.90 20.81
C ILE A 159 6.29 -2.56 20.21
N HIS A 160 7.60 -2.37 20.02
CA HIS A 160 8.16 -1.15 19.46
C HIS A 160 7.70 -0.90 18.02
N VAL A 161 7.74 -1.92 17.17
CA VAL A 161 7.36 -1.83 15.76
C VAL A 161 5.86 -1.54 15.60
N VAL A 162 5.00 -2.17 16.40
CA VAL A 162 3.56 -1.88 16.39
C VAL A 162 3.29 -0.46 16.90
N ALA A 163 3.97 -0.03 17.96
CA ALA A 163 3.85 1.33 18.48
C ALA A 163 4.31 2.39 17.46
N ALA A 164 5.40 2.13 16.73
CA ALA A 164 5.90 3.02 15.68
C ALA A 164 4.90 3.15 14.51
N ILE A 165 4.26 2.05 14.08
CA ILE A 165 3.25 2.06 13.02
C ILE A 165 2.01 2.85 13.47
N ILE A 166 1.50 2.59 14.68
CA ILE A 166 0.33 3.29 15.22
C ILE A 166 0.62 4.78 15.38
N SER A 167 1.76 5.12 15.98
CA SER A 167 2.18 6.51 16.18
C SER A 167 2.33 7.24 14.84
N GLY A 168 3.06 6.66 13.89
CA GLY A 168 3.25 7.25 12.55
C GLY A 168 1.93 7.48 11.81
N GLY A 169 1.01 6.51 11.87
CA GLY A 169 -0.32 6.64 11.26
C GLY A 169 -1.17 7.75 11.88
N VAL A 170 -1.21 7.83 13.21
CA VAL A 170 -1.98 8.85 13.93
C VAL A 170 -1.38 10.25 13.73
N PHE A 171 -0.04 10.38 13.77
CA PHE A 171 0.62 11.66 13.54
C PHE A 171 0.44 12.17 12.11
N LEU A 172 0.54 11.30 11.10
CA LEU A 172 0.32 11.69 9.72
C LEU A 172 -1.13 12.18 9.51
N LEU A 173 -2.11 11.45 10.05
CA LEU A 173 -3.51 11.85 9.99
C LEU A 173 -3.74 13.20 10.68
N ALA A 174 -3.22 13.39 11.89
CA ALA A 174 -3.31 14.64 12.62
C ALA A 174 -2.68 15.81 11.85
N ASN A 175 -1.52 15.59 11.22
CA ASN A 175 -0.82 16.60 10.44
C ASN A 175 -1.61 17.00 9.18
N VAL A 176 -2.22 16.03 8.48
CA VAL A 176 -3.07 16.32 7.31
C VAL A 176 -4.31 17.13 7.72
N VAL A 177 -4.96 16.79 8.83
CA VAL A 177 -6.10 17.56 9.36
C VAL A 177 -5.69 18.99 9.75
N ALA A 178 -4.55 19.15 10.43
CA ALA A 178 -4.04 20.46 10.81
C ALA A 178 -3.67 21.32 9.59
N ALA A 179 -3.03 20.73 8.58
CA ALA A 179 -2.68 21.42 7.35
C ALA A 179 -3.93 21.85 6.55
N ALA A 180 -4.96 20.99 6.50
CA ALA A 180 -6.23 21.31 5.84
C ALA A 180 -7.03 22.39 6.58
N TYR A 181 -6.90 22.50 7.91
CA TYR A 181 -7.53 23.58 8.68
C TYR A 181 -6.85 24.94 8.47
N LEU A 182 -5.56 24.96 8.15
CA LEU A 182 -4.79 26.18 7.89
C LEU A 182 -5.03 26.78 6.48
N TYR A 183 -5.80 26.11 5.64
CA TYR A 183 -6.18 26.54 4.30
C TYR A 183 -7.67 26.89 4.25
#